data_AF-A0A7C5SJ75-F1
#
_entry.id   AF-A0A7C5SJ75-F1
#
_cell.length_a   1.000
_cell.length_b   1.000
_cell.length_c   1.000
_cell.angle_alpha   90.00
_cell.angle_beta   90.00
_cell.angle_gamma   90.00
#
_symmetry.space_group_name_H-M   'P 1'
#
loop_
_entity.id
_entity.type
_entity.pdbx_description
1 polymer ?
#
loop_
_entity_poly.entity_id
_entity_poly.type
_entity_poly.pdbx_seq_one_letter_code
_entity_poly.pdbx_strand_id
1 'polypeptide(L)'
;MEIWRLLLNDDAENGAASPCDAEPHPVFVSHSAAEAVLLDANPLNASGITLPTGVPAVVCRSGWLEPDSDDEADRADAARRTWSGEGRIRFEAAWDSLRATAESRGVGLWLLPHAGDVIGDVPALRSLAGHDGGVELLLEPSAMLTESMIPEAGDHFDRLLEPLESGDLVRAVLVTNTDGVGRVPIGEGRIDPDILLSLAERVSAWAPVCVLAGDEALVAASRGRA
;
A
#
# COMPACT_ATOMS: atom_id res chain seq x y z
N MET A 1 -1.91 1.69 21.25
CA MET A 1 -1.29 1.84 19.93
C MET A 1 -0.13 0.89 19.88
N GLU A 2 -0.35 -0.13 19.08
CA GLU A 2 0.72 -0.99 18.61
C GLU A 2 1.40 -0.23 17.45
N ILE A 3 2.72 -0.05 17.53
CA ILE A 3 3.51 0.53 16.45
C ILE A 3 4.31 -0.60 15.81
N TRP A 4 4.13 -0.80 14.51
CA TRP A 4 4.95 -1.71 13.73
C TRP A 4 5.99 -0.92 12.93
N ARG A 5 7.18 -1.51 12.77
CA ARG A 5 8.27 -0.88 12.03
C ARG A 5 8.37 -1.47 10.63
N LEU A 6 8.38 -0.64 9.60
CA LEU A 6 8.71 -1.05 8.24
C LEU A 6 10.24 -1.11 8.05
N LEU A 7 10.73 -2.28 7.62
CA LEU A 7 12.13 -2.49 7.26
C LEU A 7 12.26 -2.52 5.74
N LEU A 8 12.62 -1.39 5.14
CA LEU A 8 13.08 -1.41 3.75
C LEU A 8 14.46 -2.08 3.73
N ASN A 9 14.75 -2.92 2.73
CA ASN A 9 16.12 -3.39 2.52
C ASN A 9 16.94 -2.18 2.07
N ASP A 10 17.87 -1.71 2.89
CA ASP A 10 18.71 -0.53 2.64
C ASP A 10 19.75 -0.72 1.50
N ASP A 11 19.66 -1.78 0.68
CA ASP A 11 20.70 -2.15 -0.30
C ASP A 11 20.26 -2.07 -1.79
N ALA A 12 19.07 -1.56 -2.11
CA ALA A 12 18.72 -1.27 -3.50
C ALA A 12 19.29 0.09 -3.94
N GLU A 13 20.61 0.19 -4.09
CA GLU A 13 21.25 1.32 -4.76
C GLU A 13 20.65 1.49 -6.16
N ASN A 14 19.93 2.62 -6.38
CA ASN A 14 19.60 3.29 -7.64
C ASN A 14 20.08 2.62 -8.94
N GLY A 15 19.49 1.48 -9.29
CA GLY A 15 19.65 0.81 -10.57
C GLY A 15 18.29 0.31 -10.99
N ALA A 16 17.81 0.76 -12.14
CA ALA A 16 16.57 0.29 -12.75
C ALA A 16 16.63 -1.24 -12.90
N ALA A 17 16.08 -1.96 -11.92
CA ALA A 17 15.97 -3.41 -11.96
C ALA A 17 14.86 -3.79 -12.94
N SER A 18 15.15 -4.81 -13.74
CA SER A 18 14.21 -5.41 -14.68
C SER A 18 12.98 -5.94 -13.91
N PRO A 19 11.74 -5.79 -14.43
CA PRO A 19 10.49 -6.09 -13.70
C PRO A 19 10.29 -7.56 -13.29
N CYS A 20 11.20 -8.47 -13.64
CA CYS A 20 11.16 -9.89 -13.25
C CYS A 20 11.96 -10.23 -11.98
N ASP A 21 12.82 -9.33 -11.47
CA ASP A 21 13.77 -9.63 -10.38
C ASP A 21 13.46 -8.88 -9.07
N ALA A 22 12.21 -8.46 -8.86
CA ALA A 22 11.84 -7.74 -7.64
C ALA A 22 12.08 -8.61 -6.39
N GLU A 23 13.07 -8.23 -5.58
CA GLU A 23 13.32 -8.89 -4.31
C GLU A 23 12.21 -8.57 -3.30
N PRO A 24 11.71 -9.56 -2.54
CA PRO A 24 10.70 -9.31 -1.51
C PRO A 24 11.25 -8.40 -0.40
N HIS A 25 10.54 -7.32 -0.08
CA HIS A 25 10.92 -6.37 0.98
C HIS A 25 10.10 -6.61 2.25
N PRO A 26 10.69 -6.83 3.44
CA PRO A 26 9.90 -7.01 4.65
C PRO A 26 9.07 -5.75 4.98
N VAL A 27 7.76 -5.88 5.24
CA VAL A 27 6.90 -4.68 5.45
C VAL A 27 6.81 -4.27 6.90
N PHE A 28 6.81 -5.22 7.82
CA PHE A 28 6.58 -4.92 9.23
C PHE A 28 7.41 -5.83 10.10
N VAL A 29 8.03 -5.28 11.13
CA VAL A 29 8.68 -6.00 12.22
C VAL A 29 8.08 -5.49 13.52
N SER A 30 7.32 -6.35 14.21
CA SER A 30 7.02 -6.17 15.62
C SER A 30 8.24 -6.63 16.44
N HIS A 31 8.31 -6.32 17.74
CA HIS A 31 9.49 -6.42 18.64
C HIS A 31 10.30 -7.76 18.68
N SER A 32 10.05 -8.74 17.81
CA SER A 32 10.99 -9.84 17.52
C SER A 32 10.80 -10.59 16.17
N ALA A 33 9.83 -10.26 15.30
CA ALA A 33 9.59 -10.98 14.03
C ALA A 33 8.87 -10.13 12.97
N ALA A 34 9.05 -10.48 11.69
CA ALA A 34 8.35 -9.82 10.60
C ALA A 34 6.88 -10.28 10.50
N GLU A 35 5.92 -9.35 10.51
CA GLU A 35 4.47 -9.66 10.46
C GLU A 35 3.97 -9.79 9.01
N ALA A 36 4.56 -9.04 8.07
CA ALA A 36 4.25 -9.15 6.64
C ALA A 36 5.45 -8.80 5.74
N VAL A 37 5.40 -9.22 4.48
CA VAL A 37 6.40 -8.89 3.42
C VAL A 37 5.72 -8.29 2.18
N LEU A 38 6.25 -7.20 1.64
CA LEU A 38 5.70 -6.42 0.53
C LEU A 38 6.36 -6.97 -0.72
N LEU A 39 5.52 -7.44 -1.61
CA LEU A 39 5.93 -7.79 -2.95
C LEU A 39 5.92 -6.52 -3.79
N ASP A 40 7.11 -6.04 -4.12
CA ASP A 40 7.29 -4.93 -5.06
C ASP A 40 7.24 -5.43 -6.51
N ALA A 41 6.15 -6.13 -6.83
CA ALA A 41 5.88 -6.68 -8.15
C ALA A 41 4.50 -6.24 -8.62
N ASN A 42 4.37 -5.97 -9.91
CA ASN A 42 3.06 -5.72 -10.52
C ASN A 42 2.35 -7.04 -10.82
N PRO A 43 1.27 -7.41 -10.09
CA PRO A 43 0.61 -8.70 -10.27
C PRO A 43 -0.12 -8.88 -11.59
N LEU A 44 -0.36 -7.81 -12.35
CA LEU A 44 -1.05 -7.92 -13.64
C LEU A 44 -0.11 -8.28 -14.79
N ASN A 45 1.20 -8.02 -14.63
CA ASN A 45 2.20 -8.23 -15.68
C ASN A 45 3.28 -9.26 -15.28
N ALA A 46 3.43 -9.55 -13.99
CA ALA A 46 4.37 -10.57 -13.53
C ALA A 46 3.87 -11.99 -13.88
N SER A 47 4.61 -12.72 -14.72
CA SER A 47 4.38 -14.15 -14.92
C SER A 47 4.91 -14.94 -13.73
N GLY A 48 4.02 -15.55 -12.93
CA GLY A 48 4.44 -16.52 -11.92
C GLY A 48 5.00 -15.90 -10.65
N ILE A 49 4.28 -14.94 -10.04
CA ILE A 49 4.63 -14.42 -8.71
C ILE A 49 4.81 -15.57 -7.73
N THR A 50 5.99 -15.61 -7.11
CA THR A 50 6.29 -16.55 -6.04
C THR A 50 6.13 -15.85 -4.69
N LEU A 51 5.14 -16.28 -3.92
CA LEU A 51 4.96 -15.77 -2.57
C LEU A 51 6.11 -16.23 -1.64
N PRO A 52 6.70 -15.34 -0.82
CA PRO A 52 7.67 -15.75 0.18
C PRO A 52 7.06 -16.76 1.15
N THR A 53 7.91 -17.58 1.78
CA THR A 53 7.51 -18.59 2.76
C THR A 53 8.14 -18.29 4.11
N GLY A 54 7.56 -18.80 5.19
CA GLY A 54 8.05 -18.55 6.55
C GLY A 54 7.70 -17.17 7.11
N VAL A 55 6.77 -16.46 6.48
CA VAL A 55 6.25 -15.16 6.91
C VAL A 55 4.75 -15.26 7.20
N PRO A 56 4.21 -14.51 8.18
CA PRO A 56 2.79 -14.61 8.53
C PRO A 56 1.86 -14.10 7.42
N ALA A 57 2.25 -13.00 6.74
CA ALA A 57 1.48 -12.42 5.66
C ALA A 57 2.36 -11.87 4.53
N VAL A 58 1.74 -11.67 3.38
CA VAL A 58 2.31 -11.03 2.20
C VAL A 58 1.41 -9.89 1.78
N VAL A 59 2.00 -8.73 1.48
CA VAL A 59 1.31 -7.54 0.98
C VAL A 59 1.58 -7.44 -0.51
N CYS A 60 0.53 -7.28 -1.29
CA CYS A 60 0.58 -7.09 -2.74
C CYS A 60 -0.15 -5.84 -3.14
N ARG A 61 0.33 -5.16 -4.19
CA ARG A 61 -0.45 -4.12 -4.88
C ARG A 61 -1.58 -4.74 -5.71
N SER A 62 -2.53 -3.92 -6.17
CA SER A 62 -3.53 -4.39 -7.15
C SER A 62 -3.02 -4.38 -8.59
N GLY A 63 -1.94 -3.63 -8.84
CA GLY A 63 -1.23 -3.61 -10.10
C GLY A 63 -1.86 -2.69 -11.15
N TRP A 64 -1.15 -2.55 -12.27
CA TRP A 64 -1.51 -1.67 -13.38
C TRP A 64 -1.23 -2.36 -14.72
N LEU A 65 -1.89 -1.90 -15.78
CA LEU A 65 -1.60 -2.36 -17.14
C LEU A 65 -0.44 -1.54 -17.70
N GLU A 66 0.57 -2.22 -18.22
CA GLU A 66 1.72 -1.54 -18.83
C GLU A 66 1.32 -0.91 -20.18
N PRO A 67 1.96 0.21 -20.54
CA PRO A 67 1.86 0.75 -21.89
C PRO A 67 2.69 -0.11 -22.85
N ASP A 68 2.26 -0.17 -24.11
CA ASP A 68 2.99 -0.90 -25.16
C ASP A 68 4.24 -0.13 -25.63
N SER A 69 4.30 1.18 -25.35
CA SER A 69 5.44 2.06 -25.65
C SER A 69 5.57 3.21 -24.63
N ASP A 70 6.68 3.94 -24.70
CA ASP A 70 6.93 5.13 -23.87
C ASP A 70 6.23 6.41 -24.39
N ASP A 71 5.39 6.31 -25.43
CA ASP A 71 4.67 7.45 -25.93
C ASP A 71 3.58 7.92 -24.96
N GLU A 72 3.37 9.23 -24.85
CA GLU A 72 2.41 9.82 -23.90
C GLU A 72 0.98 9.32 -24.13
N ALA A 73 0.58 9.15 -25.40
CA ALA A 73 -0.73 8.62 -25.76
C ALA A 73 -0.92 7.18 -25.26
N ASP A 74 0.11 6.34 -25.38
CA ASP A 74 0.06 4.94 -24.96
C ASP A 74 0.04 4.82 -23.44
N ARG A 75 0.80 5.66 -22.72
CA ARG A 75 0.71 5.77 -21.25
C ARG A 75 -0.68 6.18 -20.77
N ALA A 76 -1.27 7.19 -21.42
CA ALA A 76 -2.62 7.65 -21.08
C ALA A 76 -3.68 6.56 -21.35
N ASP A 77 -3.56 5.82 -22.45
CA ASP A 77 -4.44 4.69 -22.74
C ASP A 77 -4.26 3.56 -21.73
N ALA A 78 -3.03 3.20 -21.35
CA ALA A 78 -2.75 2.18 -20.34
C ALA A 78 -3.34 2.53 -18.97
N ALA A 79 -3.21 3.78 -18.53
CA ALA A 79 -3.85 4.27 -17.30
C ALA A 79 -5.38 4.17 -17.39
N ARG A 80 -5.96 4.59 -18.51
CA ARG A 80 -7.40 4.47 -18.76
C ARG A 80 -7.88 3.02 -18.73
N ARG A 81 -7.13 2.08 -19.33
CA ARG A 81 -7.46 0.65 -19.31
C ARG A 81 -7.34 0.07 -17.89
N THR A 82 -6.33 0.49 -17.13
CA THR A 82 -6.11 0.10 -15.72
C THR A 82 -7.33 0.41 -14.86
N TRP A 83 -7.90 1.61 -14.97
CA TRP A 83 -9.09 2.01 -14.20
C TRP A 83 -10.43 1.59 -14.82
N SER A 84 -10.40 0.84 -15.92
CA SER A 84 -11.60 0.36 -16.59
C SER A 84 -12.02 -1.03 -16.11
N GLY A 85 -13.16 -1.52 -16.62
CA GLY A 85 -13.58 -2.91 -16.39
C GLY A 85 -12.56 -3.95 -16.86
N GLU A 86 -11.72 -3.62 -17.84
CA GLU A 86 -10.62 -4.51 -18.27
C GLU A 86 -9.61 -4.74 -17.12
N GLY A 87 -9.11 -3.65 -16.52
CA GLY A 87 -8.19 -3.73 -15.38
C GLY A 87 -8.82 -4.48 -14.21
N ARG A 88 -10.10 -4.22 -13.93
CA ARG A 88 -10.84 -4.93 -12.87
C ARG A 88 -10.90 -6.45 -13.09
N ILE A 89 -11.24 -6.90 -14.31
CA ILE A 89 -11.29 -8.34 -14.64
C ILE A 89 -9.92 -8.99 -14.48
N ARG A 90 -8.85 -8.32 -14.93
CA ARG A 90 -7.48 -8.85 -14.79
C ARG A 90 -7.04 -8.92 -13.32
N PHE A 91 -7.36 -7.89 -12.54
CA PHE A 91 -7.11 -7.88 -11.10
C PHE A 91 -7.82 -9.02 -10.39
N GLU A 92 -9.12 -9.23 -10.63
CA GLU A 92 -9.88 -10.29 -9.97
C GLU A 92 -9.30 -11.68 -10.28
N ALA A 93 -8.94 -11.94 -11.54
CA ALA A 93 -8.29 -13.19 -11.94
C ALA A 93 -6.90 -13.38 -11.30
N ALA A 94 -6.08 -12.33 -11.26
CA ALA A 94 -4.76 -12.38 -10.62
C ALA A 94 -4.88 -12.55 -9.10
N TRP A 95 -5.80 -11.84 -8.47
CA TRP A 95 -6.05 -11.88 -7.04
C TRP A 95 -6.55 -13.26 -6.59
N ASP A 96 -7.46 -13.88 -7.33
CA ASP A 96 -7.92 -15.24 -7.04
C ASP A 96 -6.79 -16.27 -7.11
N SER A 97 -5.90 -16.14 -8.07
CA SER A 97 -4.71 -16.99 -8.21
C SER A 97 -3.73 -16.80 -7.03
N LEU A 98 -3.46 -15.54 -6.65
CA LEU A 98 -2.61 -15.21 -5.50
C LEU A 98 -3.21 -15.71 -4.20
N ARG A 99 -4.52 -15.54 -4.01
CA ARG A 99 -5.25 -16.00 -2.82
C ARG A 99 -5.21 -17.51 -2.67
N ALA A 100 -5.46 -18.25 -3.75
CA ALA A 100 -5.33 -19.71 -3.75
C ALA A 100 -3.90 -20.16 -3.42
N THR A 101 -2.90 -19.44 -3.95
CA THR A 101 -1.50 -19.72 -3.64
C THR A 101 -1.18 -19.43 -2.17
N ALA A 102 -1.64 -18.30 -1.64
CA ALA A 102 -1.43 -17.89 -0.26
C ALA A 102 -2.07 -18.89 0.72
N GLU A 103 -3.32 -19.29 0.46
CA GLU A 103 -4.05 -20.30 1.23
C GLU A 103 -3.31 -21.65 1.22
N SER A 104 -2.85 -22.10 0.05
CA SER A 104 -2.09 -23.36 -0.06
C SER A 104 -0.78 -23.37 0.73
N ARG A 105 -0.22 -22.19 1.01
CA ARG A 105 1.02 -22.00 1.76
C ARG A 105 0.78 -21.62 3.23
N GLY A 106 -0.48 -21.39 3.62
CA GLY A 106 -0.84 -20.93 4.96
C GLY A 106 -0.31 -19.54 5.30
N VAL A 107 -0.20 -18.65 4.31
CA VAL A 107 0.22 -17.25 4.52
C VAL A 107 -0.98 -16.33 4.33
N GLY A 108 -1.05 -15.25 5.13
CA GLY A 108 -2.00 -14.17 4.91
C GLY A 108 -1.69 -13.41 3.61
N LEU A 109 -2.71 -12.83 2.99
CA LEU A 109 -2.56 -12.01 1.78
C LEU A 109 -3.30 -10.69 1.96
N TRP A 110 -2.56 -9.60 1.96
CA TRP A 110 -3.06 -8.24 2.14
C TRP A 110 -2.90 -7.45 0.85
N LEU A 111 -3.84 -6.55 0.59
CA LEU A 111 -3.79 -5.61 -0.52
C LEU A 111 -3.24 -4.27 -0.03
N LEU A 112 -2.34 -3.68 -0.82
CA LEU A 112 -1.86 -2.30 -0.68
C LEU A 112 -2.42 -1.44 -1.82
N PRO A 113 -3.44 -0.63 -1.56
CA PRO A 113 -4.00 0.28 -2.56
C PRO A 113 -2.99 1.36 -2.96
N HIS A 114 -3.05 1.81 -4.22
CA HIS A 114 -2.17 2.85 -4.75
C HIS A 114 -2.86 3.61 -5.89
N ALA A 115 -2.70 4.93 -5.97
CA ALA A 115 -3.43 5.79 -6.92
C ALA A 115 -3.27 5.37 -8.40
N GLY A 116 -2.10 4.82 -8.75
CA GLY A 116 -1.81 4.31 -10.09
C GLY A 116 -2.35 2.91 -10.42
N ASP A 117 -3.00 2.22 -9.49
CA ASP A 117 -3.43 0.83 -9.66
C ASP A 117 -4.93 0.70 -9.95
N VAL A 118 -5.37 -0.53 -10.24
CA VAL A 118 -6.79 -0.88 -10.38
C VAL A 118 -7.60 -0.52 -9.12
N ILE A 119 -7.04 -0.74 -7.93
CA ILE A 119 -7.62 -0.33 -6.64
C ILE A 119 -6.84 0.90 -6.12
N GLY A 120 -7.18 2.06 -6.69
CA GLY A 120 -6.47 3.32 -6.42
C GLY A 120 -7.32 4.43 -5.80
N ASP A 121 -8.63 4.23 -5.63
CA ASP A 121 -9.53 5.26 -5.10
C ASP A 121 -10.55 4.71 -4.09
N VAL A 122 -11.25 5.65 -3.43
CA VAL A 122 -12.26 5.33 -2.41
C VAL A 122 -13.43 4.51 -2.99
N PRO A 123 -14.00 4.84 -4.17
CA PRO A 123 -15.01 3.99 -4.80
C PRO A 123 -14.57 2.54 -5.03
N ALA A 124 -13.35 2.30 -5.52
CA ALA A 124 -12.81 0.97 -5.76
C ALA A 124 -12.64 0.20 -4.45
N LEU A 125 -12.16 0.87 -3.39
CA LEU A 125 -12.08 0.30 -2.04
C LEU A 125 -13.44 -0.08 -1.48
N ARG A 126 -14.45 0.78 -1.62
CA ARG A 126 -15.82 0.49 -1.18
C ARG A 126 -16.42 -0.69 -1.96
N SER A 127 -16.15 -0.76 -3.26
CA SER A 127 -16.58 -1.89 -4.08
C SER A 127 -15.93 -3.20 -3.61
N LEU A 128 -14.67 -3.16 -3.19
CA LEU A 128 -13.95 -4.30 -2.65
C LEU A 128 -14.50 -4.73 -1.28
N ALA A 129 -14.75 -3.75 -0.40
CA ALA A 129 -15.34 -3.96 0.93
C ALA A 129 -16.73 -4.60 0.88
N GLY A 130 -17.52 -4.29 -0.15
CA GLY A 130 -18.86 -4.81 -0.33
C GLY A 130 -18.95 -6.20 -0.99
N HIS A 131 -17.82 -6.78 -1.42
CA HIS A 131 -17.79 -8.15 -1.95
C HIS A 131 -17.43 -9.15 -0.84
N ASP A 132 -18.25 -10.18 -0.66
CA ASP A 132 -17.97 -11.31 0.24
C ASP A 132 -16.65 -11.98 -0.19
N GLY A 133 -15.57 -11.71 0.55
CA GLY A 133 -14.25 -12.22 0.17
C GLY A 133 -13.10 -11.99 1.14
N GLY A 134 -13.30 -11.24 2.23
CA GLY A 134 -12.30 -11.13 3.31
C GLY A 134 -10.96 -10.52 2.86
N VAL A 135 -10.99 -9.53 1.95
CA VAL A 135 -9.75 -8.84 1.56
C VAL A 135 -9.24 -8.01 2.73
N GLU A 136 -8.03 -8.33 3.16
CA GLU A 136 -7.31 -7.60 4.18
C GLU A 136 -6.48 -6.50 3.52
N LEU A 137 -6.41 -5.33 4.15
CA LEU A 137 -5.73 -4.15 3.62
C LEU A 137 -4.55 -3.78 4.51
N LEU A 138 -3.42 -3.52 3.87
CA LEU A 138 -2.48 -2.54 4.38
C LEU A 138 -2.81 -1.20 3.72
N LEU A 139 -3.30 -0.23 4.50
CA LEU A 139 -3.62 1.07 3.96
C LEU A 139 -2.41 2.01 4.06
N GLU A 140 -2.07 2.68 2.97
CA GLU A 140 -1.09 3.76 2.96
C GLU A 140 -1.71 5.02 2.33
N PRO A 141 -2.24 5.94 3.14
CA PRO A 141 -2.99 7.08 2.63
C PRO A 141 -2.20 7.96 1.65
N SER A 142 -0.90 8.16 1.88
CA SER A 142 -0.01 8.94 1.01
C SER A 142 0.12 8.32 -0.40
N ALA A 143 0.19 6.99 -0.50
CA ALA A 143 0.29 6.26 -1.76
C ALA A 143 -1.00 6.32 -2.61
N MET A 144 -2.12 6.71 -2.00
CA MET A 144 -3.40 6.92 -2.67
C MET A 144 -3.62 8.37 -3.13
N LEU A 145 -2.66 9.26 -2.88
CA LEU A 145 -2.71 10.63 -3.39
C LEU A 145 -2.07 10.69 -4.77
N THR A 146 -2.71 11.45 -5.67
CA THR A 146 -2.03 11.95 -6.87
C THR A 146 -1.29 13.24 -6.55
N GLU A 147 -0.35 13.62 -7.42
CA GLU A 147 0.44 14.84 -7.29
C GLU A 147 -0.41 16.10 -7.02
N SER A 148 -1.56 16.23 -7.70
CA SER A 148 -2.47 17.37 -7.53
C SER A 148 -3.24 17.37 -6.20
N MET A 149 -3.27 16.25 -5.49
CA MET A 149 -4.00 16.09 -4.22
C MET A 149 -3.15 16.41 -3.00
N ILE A 150 -1.82 16.43 -3.12
CA ILE A 150 -0.88 16.67 -2.01
C ILE A 150 -1.18 17.98 -1.24
N PRO A 151 -1.48 19.13 -1.90
CA PRO A 151 -1.79 20.36 -1.19
C PRO A 151 -3.02 20.28 -0.29
N GLU A 152 -3.94 19.35 -0.57
CA GLU A 152 -5.20 19.13 0.17
C GLU A 152 -5.20 17.75 0.86
N ALA A 153 -4.02 17.19 1.16
CA ALA A 153 -3.87 15.83 1.67
C ALA A 153 -4.76 15.51 2.88
N GLY A 154 -4.91 16.45 3.83
CA GLY A 154 -5.74 16.25 5.02
C GLY A 154 -7.21 15.95 4.69
N ASP A 155 -7.84 16.74 3.81
CA ASP A 155 -9.23 16.52 3.37
C ASP A 155 -9.38 15.20 2.59
N HIS A 156 -8.36 14.84 1.79
CA HIS A 156 -8.34 13.56 1.10
C HIS A 156 -8.19 12.38 2.05
N PHE A 157 -7.39 12.49 3.11
CA PHE A 157 -7.29 11.47 4.14
C PHE A 157 -8.60 11.28 4.90
N ASP A 158 -9.30 12.37 5.21
CA ASP A 158 -10.61 12.30 5.86
C ASP A 158 -11.62 11.52 5.02
N ARG A 159 -11.71 11.85 3.72
CA ARG A 159 -12.60 11.15 2.77
C ARG A 159 -12.21 9.69 2.56
N LEU A 160 -10.91 9.39 2.59
CA LEU A 160 -10.39 8.03 2.44
C LEU A 160 -10.74 7.16 3.66
N LEU A 161 -10.58 7.71 4.87
CA LEU A 161 -10.74 6.95 6.11
C LEU A 161 -12.18 6.81 6.56
N GLU A 162 -13.06 7.80 6.33
CA GLU A 162 -14.47 7.77 6.73
C GLU A 162 -15.17 6.41 6.46
N PRO A 163 -15.05 5.77 5.28
CA PRO A 163 -15.67 4.47 5.03
C PRO A 163 -14.95 3.26 5.67
N LEU A 164 -13.75 3.44 6.23
CA LEU A 164 -12.87 2.36 6.72
C LEU A 164 -12.76 2.30 8.25
N GLU A 165 -13.06 3.38 8.98
CA GLU A 165 -12.89 3.50 10.45
C GLU A 165 -13.66 2.45 11.29
N SER A 166 -14.56 1.69 10.68
CA SER A 166 -15.39 0.68 11.35
C SER A 166 -15.25 -0.73 10.78
N GLY A 167 -14.37 -0.94 9.80
CA GLY A 167 -14.27 -2.19 9.06
C GLY A 167 -13.13 -3.08 9.51
N ASP A 168 -13.39 -4.40 9.60
CA ASP A 168 -12.38 -5.44 9.84
C ASP A 168 -11.38 -5.64 8.67
N LEU A 169 -11.48 -4.81 7.63
CA LEU A 169 -10.68 -4.90 6.41
C LEU A 169 -9.25 -4.41 6.62
N VAL A 170 -9.04 -3.36 7.41
CA VAL A 170 -7.72 -2.74 7.55
C VAL A 170 -6.94 -3.45 8.65
N ARG A 171 -5.87 -4.15 8.26
CA ARG A 171 -4.97 -4.84 9.21
C ARG A 171 -3.94 -3.91 9.81
N ALA A 172 -3.53 -2.90 9.05
CA ALA A 172 -2.62 -1.87 9.50
C ALA A 172 -2.72 -0.64 8.61
N VAL A 173 -2.28 0.50 9.14
CA VAL A 173 -2.10 1.74 8.40
C VAL A 173 -0.62 2.11 8.40
N LEU A 174 -0.01 2.13 7.21
CA LEU A 174 1.33 2.63 6.98
C LEU A 174 1.27 4.15 6.78
N VAL A 175 1.89 4.88 7.69
CA VAL A 175 2.01 6.33 7.65
C VAL A 175 3.41 6.68 7.18
N THR A 176 3.49 7.11 5.92
CA THR A 176 4.70 7.62 5.26
C THR A 176 4.42 8.99 4.67
N ASN A 177 5.49 9.73 4.37
CA ASN A 177 5.41 10.86 3.48
C ASN A 177 5.79 10.42 2.05
N THR A 178 5.64 11.32 1.08
CA THR A 178 6.07 11.08 -0.30
C THR A 178 6.81 12.27 -0.86
N ASP A 179 7.83 12.00 -1.68
CA ASP A 179 8.55 12.99 -2.48
C ASP A 179 7.95 13.16 -3.90
N GLY A 180 6.89 12.40 -4.22
CA GLY A 180 6.25 12.32 -5.54
C GLY A 180 6.72 11.14 -6.40
N VAL A 181 7.78 10.44 -5.99
CA VAL A 181 8.28 9.23 -6.65
C VAL A 181 8.02 8.00 -5.78
N GLY A 182 8.25 8.12 -4.48
CA GLY A 182 8.14 7.01 -3.55
C GLY A 182 7.79 7.44 -2.14
N ARG A 183 8.00 6.50 -1.22
CA ARG A 183 7.78 6.68 0.21
C ARG A 183 9.05 7.26 0.83
N VAL A 184 8.88 8.23 1.71
CA VAL A 184 9.97 8.82 2.47
C VAL A 184 9.54 9.00 3.94
N PRO A 185 10.48 9.17 4.88
CA PRO A 185 10.16 9.43 6.28
C PRO A 185 9.19 10.60 6.45
N ILE A 186 8.42 10.58 7.55
CA ILE A 186 7.36 11.56 7.81
C ILE A 186 7.85 13.01 7.63
N GLY A 187 9.08 13.31 8.05
CA GLY A 187 9.68 14.64 7.98
C GLY A 187 10.32 15.05 6.65
N GLU A 188 10.41 14.16 5.66
CA GLU A 188 11.25 14.34 4.46
C GLU A 188 10.48 14.51 3.15
N GLY A 189 9.15 14.42 3.17
CA GLY A 189 8.33 14.52 1.96
C GLY A 189 7.59 15.84 1.79
N ARG A 190 6.54 15.79 0.99
CA ARG A 190 5.81 16.97 0.50
C ARG A 190 4.49 17.22 1.22
N ILE A 191 4.04 16.26 2.01
CA ILE A 191 2.87 16.40 2.88
C ILE A 191 3.37 17.01 4.19
N ASP A 192 2.59 17.94 4.75
CA ASP A 192 2.91 18.53 6.06
C ASP A 192 3.02 17.42 7.13
N PRO A 193 4.15 17.30 7.84
CA PRO A 193 4.33 16.31 8.90
C PRO A 193 3.24 16.36 9.97
N ASP A 194 2.70 17.54 10.30
CA ASP A 194 1.65 17.66 11.32
C ASP A 194 0.33 17.00 10.86
N ILE A 195 0.05 16.99 9.55
CA ILE A 195 -1.09 16.26 8.97
C ILE A 195 -0.87 14.75 9.12
N LEU A 196 0.34 14.25 8.82
CA LEU A 196 0.68 12.83 8.94
C LEU A 196 0.68 12.34 10.39
N LEU A 197 1.13 13.17 11.33
CA LEU A 197 1.09 12.85 12.76
C LEU A 197 -0.34 12.84 13.30
N SER A 198 -1.18 13.78 12.86
CA SER A 198 -2.61 13.79 13.19
C SER A 198 -3.33 12.56 12.61
N LEU A 199 -2.99 12.17 11.38
CA LEU A 199 -3.45 10.94 10.75
C LEU A 199 -3.06 9.72 11.60
N ALA A 200 -1.78 9.58 11.96
CA ALA A 200 -1.28 8.48 12.78
C ALA A 200 -2.00 8.38 14.13
N GLU A 201 -2.20 9.51 14.81
CA GLU A 201 -2.94 9.55 16.07
C GLU A 201 -4.37 9.05 15.89
N ARG A 202 -5.09 9.57 14.88
CA ARG A 202 -6.47 9.17 14.57
C ARG A 202 -6.58 7.67 14.28
N VAL A 203 -5.75 7.14 13.38
CA VAL A 203 -5.86 5.73 12.97
C VAL A 203 -5.46 4.77 14.09
N SER A 204 -4.60 5.21 15.03
CA SER A 204 -4.17 4.40 16.16
C SER A 204 -5.29 4.00 17.13
N ALA A 205 -6.45 4.65 17.02
CA ALA A 205 -7.64 4.32 17.79
C ALA A 205 -8.30 3.00 17.34
N TRP A 206 -8.07 2.57 16.09
CA TRP A 206 -8.78 1.43 15.50
C TRP A 206 -7.91 0.48 14.67
N ALA A 207 -6.71 0.87 14.25
CA ALA A 207 -5.76 -0.01 13.56
C ALA A 207 -4.32 0.14 14.10
N PRO A 208 -3.48 -0.91 13.98
CA PRO A 208 -2.04 -0.78 14.15
C PRO A 208 -1.46 0.29 13.20
N VAL A 209 -0.55 1.10 13.73
CA VAL A 209 0.14 2.14 12.96
C VAL A 209 1.52 1.64 12.61
N CYS A 210 1.88 1.75 11.33
CA CYS A 210 3.18 1.40 10.83
C CYS A 210 3.89 2.63 10.33
N VAL A 211 5.20 2.70 10.55
CA VAL A 211 6.06 3.80 10.09
C VAL A 211 7.37 3.27 9.55
N LEU A 212 8.07 4.11 8.79
CA LEU A 212 9.45 3.82 8.39
C LEU A 212 10.38 3.81 9.60
N ALA A 213 11.47 3.06 9.48
CA ALA A 213 12.54 3.05 10.46
C ALA A 213 13.04 4.46 10.78
N GLY A 214 13.05 4.85 12.06
CA GLY A 214 13.48 6.17 12.53
C GLY A 214 12.33 7.12 12.90
N ASP A 215 11.12 6.87 12.40
CA ASP A 215 9.94 7.71 12.68
C ASP A 215 9.19 7.31 13.97
N GLU A 216 9.60 6.23 14.64
CA GLU A 216 8.87 5.70 15.80
C GLU A 216 8.81 6.70 16.95
N ALA A 217 9.93 7.39 17.22
CA ALA A 217 10.01 8.39 18.26
C ALA A 217 9.14 9.62 17.95
N LEU A 218 9.02 9.98 16.66
CA LEU A 218 8.22 11.12 16.21
C LEU A 218 6.74 10.85 16.45
N VAL A 219 6.24 9.68 16.04
CA VAL A 219 4.84 9.27 16.26
C VAL A 219 4.56 9.02 17.74
N ALA A 220 5.52 8.51 18.51
CA ALA A 220 5.34 8.37 19.96
C ALA A 220 5.21 9.74 20.66
N ALA A 221 5.92 10.76 20.18
CA ALA A 221 5.97 12.09 20.79
C ALA A 221 4.77 13.00 20.46
N SER A 222 3.99 12.71 19.40
CA SER A 222 2.81 13.51 19.05
C SER A 222 1.65 13.35 20.04
N ARG A 223 1.64 12.25 20.81
CA ARG A 223 0.53 11.77 21.66
C ARG A 223 0.20 12.60 22.92
N GLY A 224 0.67 13.84 22.99
CA GLY A 224 0.45 14.72 24.14
C GLY A 224 0.26 16.19 23.77
N ARG A 225 0.02 16.49 22.49
CA ARG A 225 -0.12 17.87 21.99
C ARG A 225 -1.56 18.32 21.75
N ALA A 226 -2.54 17.41 21.87
CA ALA A 226 -3.97 17.68 21.71
C ALA A 226 -4.63 18.10 23.03
#